data_AF-A0A1F3CUI5-F1
#
_entry.id   AF-A0A1F3CUI5-F1
#
_cell.length_a   1.000
_cell.length_b   1.000
_cell.length_c   1.000
_cell.angle_alpha   90.00
_cell.angle_beta   90.00
_cell.angle_gamma   90.00
#
_symmetry.space_group_name_H-M   'P 1'
#
loop_
_entity.id
_entity.type
_entity.pdbx_description
1 polymer ?
#
loop_
_entity_poly.entity_id
_entity_poly.type
_entity_poly.pdbx_seq_one_letter_code
_entity_poly.pdbx_strand_id
1 'polypeptide(L)'
;MKKTIFVLAIATLIGGTVLTSCQSSSQKVDSAQHDVIMAKFDLHDAKLEYQTDIDNLKKVTAEKIAANDKILAEFDARIETQKVATKADYKKKVIELEQKNSDLKMKMANYKEQGKENWEKFKADFNKSLDELAKAFKGLAVLNTK
;
A
#
# COMPACT_ATOMS: atom_id res chain seq x y z
N MET A 1 -23.11 5.52 18.50
CA MET A 1 -24.10 4.59 19.12
C MET A 1 -25.19 4.41 18.08
N LYS A 2 -25.54 3.23 17.54
CA LYS A 2 -25.83 1.95 18.20
C LYS A 2 -25.44 0.78 17.27
N LYS A 3 -24.77 -0.17 17.92
CA LYS A 3 -24.49 -1.60 17.65
C LYS A 3 -25.21 -2.23 16.45
N THR A 4 -24.44 -2.65 15.44
CA THR A 4 -24.87 -3.68 14.48
C THR A 4 -24.96 -5.01 15.24
N ILE A 5 -26.16 -5.57 15.22
CA ILE A 5 -26.52 -6.80 15.91
C ILE A 5 -25.84 -7.95 15.18
N PHE A 6 -24.89 -8.61 15.84
CA PHE A 6 -24.45 -9.94 15.47
C PHE A 6 -25.66 -10.87 15.54
N VAL A 7 -26.22 -11.23 14.40
CA VAL A 7 -27.28 -12.25 14.31
C VAL A 7 -26.61 -13.60 14.56
N LEU A 8 -26.69 -14.06 15.80
CA LEU A 8 -26.42 -15.45 16.17
C LEU A 8 -27.56 -16.29 15.60
N ALA A 9 -27.36 -16.88 14.42
CA ALA A 9 -28.36 -17.77 13.82
C ALA A 9 -28.43 -19.07 14.63
N ILE A 10 -29.46 -19.20 15.46
CA ILE A 10 -29.84 -20.45 16.12
C ILE A 10 -30.39 -21.38 15.03
N ALA A 11 -29.66 -22.45 14.72
CA ALA A 11 -30.11 -23.46 13.78
C ALA A 11 -31.20 -24.33 14.41
N THR A 12 -32.46 -24.10 14.01
CA THR A 12 -33.58 -25.02 14.25
C THR A 12 -33.39 -26.29 13.43
N LEU A 13 -33.33 -27.43 14.12
CA LEU A 13 -33.27 -28.77 13.54
C LEU A 13 -34.71 -29.20 13.15
N ILE A 14 -35.03 -29.11 11.87
CA ILE A 14 -36.26 -29.69 11.30
C ILE A 14 -35.90 -31.02 10.65
N GLY A 15 -36.48 -32.11 11.17
CA GLY A 15 -36.38 -33.44 10.58
C GLY A 15 -37.40 -33.65 9.45
N GLY A 16 -37.04 -34.48 8.47
CA GLY A 16 -38.01 -35.10 7.54
C GLY A 16 -37.62 -35.10 6.06
N THR A 17 -36.72 -35.99 5.68
CA THR A 17 -36.60 -36.74 4.40
C THR A 17 -36.96 -36.08 3.06
N VAL A 18 -35.91 -35.78 2.26
CA VAL A 18 -35.95 -36.00 0.80
C VAL A 18 -34.61 -36.61 0.36
N LEU A 19 -34.70 -37.66 -0.45
CA LEU A 19 -33.62 -38.56 -0.90
C LEU A 19 -32.53 -37.83 -1.69
N THR A 20 -31.39 -37.54 -1.04
CA THR A 20 -30.07 -37.44 -1.67
C THR A 20 -29.07 -38.08 -0.70
N SER A 21 -28.09 -38.83 -1.21
CA SER A 21 -27.13 -39.64 -0.44
C SER A 21 -26.59 -38.90 0.80
N CYS A 22 -27.04 -39.30 2.00
CA CYS A 22 -26.64 -38.70 3.27
C CYS A 22 -25.20 -39.11 3.63
N GLN A 23 -24.24 -38.18 3.55
CA GLN A 23 -23.06 -38.26 4.42
C GLN A 23 -23.53 -38.25 5.89
N SER A 24 -22.94 -39.12 6.72
CA SER A 24 -23.29 -39.21 8.14
C SER A 24 -23.03 -37.87 8.85
N SER A 25 -23.73 -37.61 9.94
CA SER A 25 -23.53 -36.40 10.75
C SER A 25 -22.07 -36.22 11.20
N SER A 26 -21.38 -37.33 11.51
CA SER A 26 -19.94 -37.34 11.81
C SER A 26 -19.12 -36.84 10.62
N GLN A 27 -19.39 -37.34 9.41
CA GLN A 27 -18.66 -36.95 8.20
C GLN A 27 -18.89 -35.47 7.83
N LYS A 28 -20.08 -34.92 8.14
CA LYS A 28 -20.35 -33.48 7.98
C LYS A 28 -19.58 -32.63 9.00
N VAL A 29 -19.44 -33.09 10.25
CA VAL A 29 -18.63 -32.40 11.27
C VAL A 29 -17.16 -32.41 10.89
N ASP A 30 -16.63 -33.55 10.42
CA ASP A 30 -15.22 -33.67 10.01
C ASP A 30 -14.91 -32.77 8.79
N SER A 31 -15.81 -32.74 7.79
CA SER A 31 -15.68 -31.83 6.64
C SER A 31 -15.71 -30.35 7.07
N ALA A 32 -16.65 -29.97 7.92
CA ALA A 32 -16.75 -28.59 8.40
C ALA A 32 -15.51 -28.17 9.22
N GLN A 33 -14.94 -29.07 10.02
CA GLN A 33 -13.68 -28.82 10.74
C GLN A 33 -12.51 -28.63 9.78
N HIS A 34 -12.41 -29.46 8.74
CA HIS A 34 -11.39 -29.32 7.70
C HIS A 34 -11.51 -27.99 6.96
N ASP A 35 -12.72 -27.60 6.54
CA ASP A 35 -12.98 -26.34 5.85
C ASP A 35 -12.61 -25.12 6.71
N VAL A 36 -12.89 -25.17 8.02
CA VAL A 36 -12.50 -24.11 8.97
C VAL A 36 -10.98 -24.02 9.13
N ILE A 37 -10.26 -25.15 9.12
CA ILE A 37 -8.79 -25.16 9.19
C ILE A 37 -8.19 -24.57 7.93
N MET A 38 -8.67 -24.97 6.75
CA MET A 38 -8.23 -24.42 5.46
C MET A 38 -8.50 -22.92 5.39
N ALA A 39 -9.70 -22.48 5.76
CA ALA A 39 -10.04 -21.06 5.79
C ALA A 39 -9.15 -20.24 6.75
N LYS A 40 -8.74 -20.81 7.89
CA LYS A 40 -7.78 -20.16 8.81
C LYS A 40 -6.37 -20.09 8.21
N PHE A 41 -5.93 -21.13 7.52
CA PHE A 41 -4.64 -21.14 6.83
C PHE A 41 -4.61 -20.10 5.71
N ASP A 42 -5.63 -20.09 4.85
CA ASP A 42 -5.77 -19.11 3.76
C ASP A 42 -5.84 -17.67 4.29
N LEU A 43 -6.56 -17.46 5.40
CA LEU A 43 -6.62 -16.16 6.07
C LEU A 43 -5.24 -15.73 6.62
N HIS A 44 -4.49 -16.67 7.20
CA HIS A 44 -3.15 -16.40 7.71
C HIS A 44 -2.18 -16.07 6.57
N ASP A 45 -2.19 -16.85 5.50
CA ASP A 45 -1.34 -16.65 4.33
C ASP A 45 -1.64 -15.30 3.65
N ALA A 46 -2.93 -14.99 3.43
CA ALA A 46 -3.34 -13.70 2.90
C ALA A 46 -2.92 -12.52 3.79
N LYS A 47 -2.89 -12.70 5.12
CA LYS A 47 -2.38 -11.68 6.06
C LYS A 47 -0.86 -11.50 5.93
N LEU A 48 -0.12 -12.60 5.74
CA LEU A 48 1.33 -12.56 5.58
C LEU A 48 1.72 -11.87 4.26
N GLU A 49 1.07 -12.22 3.15
CA GLU A 49 1.26 -11.55 1.86
C GLU A 49 0.98 -10.06 1.95
N TYR A 50 -0.14 -9.69 2.58
CA TYR A 50 -0.55 -8.31 2.80
C TYR A 50 0.51 -7.51 3.57
N GLN A 51 1.01 -8.07 4.68
CA GLN A 51 2.06 -7.43 5.47
C GLN A 51 3.37 -7.28 4.69
N THR A 52 3.75 -8.33 3.96
CA THR A 52 4.96 -8.35 3.13
C THR A 52 4.91 -7.27 2.05
N ASP A 53 3.77 -7.07 1.41
CA ASP A 53 3.61 -6.05 0.37
C ASP A 53 3.72 -4.62 0.95
N ILE A 54 3.16 -4.38 2.14
CA ILE A 54 3.32 -3.10 2.86
C ILE A 54 4.80 -2.82 3.13
N ASP A 55 5.52 -3.81 3.66
CA ASP A 55 6.92 -3.62 4.05
C ASP A 55 7.83 -3.47 2.83
N ASN A 56 7.53 -4.17 1.73
CA ASN A 56 8.18 -3.95 0.44
C ASN A 56 7.97 -2.52 -0.07
N LEU A 57 6.74 -2.01 -0.03
CA LEU A 57 6.46 -0.63 -0.48
C LEU A 57 7.17 0.40 0.40
N LYS A 58 7.25 0.19 1.73
CA LYS A 58 8.05 1.06 2.62
C LYS A 58 9.52 1.10 2.21
N LYS A 59 10.11 -0.06 1.92
CA LYS A 59 11.51 -0.18 1.49
C LYS A 59 11.74 0.54 0.17
N VAL A 60 10.94 0.24 -0.86
CA VAL A 60 11.04 0.88 -2.19
C VAL A 60 10.86 2.39 -2.08
N THR A 61 9.93 2.84 -1.23
CA THR A 61 9.74 4.27 -0.94
C THR A 61 11.03 4.87 -0.37
N ALA A 62 11.59 4.29 0.69
CA ALA A 62 12.81 4.80 1.30
C ALA A 62 13.98 4.90 0.31
N GLU A 63 14.16 3.89 -0.55
CA GLU A 63 15.18 3.88 -1.60
C GLU A 63 14.97 5.01 -2.63
N LYS A 64 13.74 5.19 -3.12
CA LYS A 64 13.42 6.27 -4.08
C LYS A 64 13.55 7.67 -3.44
N ILE A 65 13.12 7.85 -2.20
CA ILE A 65 13.28 9.10 -1.45
C ILE A 65 14.77 9.45 -1.32
N ALA A 66 15.62 8.49 -0.94
CA ALA A 66 17.06 8.72 -0.81
C ALA A 66 17.73 9.06 -2.16
N ALA A 67 17.29 8.42 -3.25
CA ALA A 67 17.77 8.76 -4.59
C ALA A 67 17.39 10.19 -5.00
N ASN A 68 16.16 10.63 -4.66
CA ASN A 68 15.69 11.98 -4.90
C ASN A 68 16.49 13.03 -4.10
N ASP A 69 16.77 12.76 -2.82
CA ASP A 69 17.57 13.64 -1.96
C ASP A 69 18.99 13.84 -2.52
N LYS A 70 19.59 12.79 -3.10
CA LYS A 70 20.88 12.89 -3.80
C LYS A 70 20.80 13.79 -5.03
N ILE A 71 19.75 13.65 -5.85
CA ILE A 71 19.56 14.49 -7.04
C ILE A 71 19.39 15.96 -6.63
N LEU A 72 18.68 16.23 -5.54
CA LEU A 72 18.51 17.59 -5.00
C LEU A 72 19.84 18.20 -4.56
N ALA A 73 20.62 17.50 -3.74
CA ALA A 73 21.91 18.01 -3.28
C ALA A 73 22.86 18.32 -4.45
N GLU A 74 22.89 17.44 -5.47
CA GLU A 74 23.67 17.67 -6.69
C GLU A 74 23.13 18.85 -7.50
N PHE A 75 21.82 19.02 -7.58
CA PHE A 75 21.19 20.12 -8.31
C PHE A 75 21.42 21.47 -7.62
N ASP A 76 21.28 21.54 -6.29
CA ASP A 76 21.52 22.72 -5.48
C ASP A 76 22.95 23.25 -5.62
N ALA A 77 23.94 22.35 -5.60
CA ALA A 77 25.34 22.73 -5.83
C ALA A 77 25.56 23.35 -7.23
N ARG A 78 24.79 22.92 -8.24
CA ARG A 78 24.93 23.38 -9.63
C ARG A 78 24.26 24.74 -9.86
N ILE A 79 23.08 24.97 -9.30
CA ILE A 79 22.32 26.22 -9.52
C ILE A 79 23.00 27.45 -8.90
N GLU A 80 23.94 27.25 -7.99
CA GLU A 80 24.73 28.35 -7.41
C GLU A 80 25.56 29.10 -8.47
N THR A 81 25.88 28.44 -9.60
CA THR A 81 26.63 29.03 -10.73
C THR A 81 25.74 29.69 -11.80
N GLN A 82 24.41 29.61 -11.66
CA GLN A 82 23.44 30.11 -12.65
C GLN A 82 23.07 31.59 -12.43
N LYS A 83 22.50 32.22 -13.46
CA LYS A 83 21.98 33.61 -13.38
C LYS A 83 20.91 33.75 -12.29
N VAL A 84 20.87 34.89 -11.60
CA VAL A 84 19.99 35.15 -10.44
C VAL A 84 18.51 34.84 -10.71
N ALA A 85 17.96 35.26 -11.86
CA ALA A 85 16.57 35.00 -12.21
C ALA A 85 16.28 33.49 -12.38
N THR A 86 17.15 32.78 -13.09
CA THR A 86 17.05 31.32 -13.29
C THR A 86 17.23 30.55 -11.98
N LYS A 87 18.12 31.04 -11.11
CA LYS A 87 18.36 30.47 -9.79
C LYS A 87 17.12 30.55 -8.89
N ALA A 88 16.34 31.64 -8.95
CA ALA A 88 15.12 31.79 -8.17
C ALA A 88 14.05 30.75 -8.56
N ASP A 89 13.82 30.55 -9.86
CA ASP A 89 12.87 29.55 -10.36
C ASP A 89 13.28 28.13 -9.96
N TYR A 90 14.57 27.82 -10.06
CA TYR A 90 15.10 26.53 -9.63
C TYR A 90 15.00 26.29 -8.13
N LYS A 91 15.29 27.30 -7.29
CA LYS A 91 15.11 27.20 -5.84
C LYS A 91 13.65 26.94 -5.46
N LYS A 92 12.71 27.62 -6.13
CA LYS A 92 11.28 27.35 -5.94
C LYS A 92 10.95 25.90 -6.31
N LYS A 93 11.48 25.40 -7.42
CA LYS A 93 11.25 24.02 -7.86
C LYS A 93 11.81 22.99 -6.88
N VAL A 94 12.99 23.24 -6.31
CA VAL A 94 13.62 22.39 -5.29
C VAL A 94 12.72 22.30 -4.07
N ILE A 95 12.28 23.44 -3.51
CA ILE A 95 11.40 23.47 -2.33
C ILE A 95 10.10 22.69 -2.59
N GLU A 96 9.48 22.87 -3.76
CA GLU A 96 8.27 22.12 -4.13
C GLU A 96 8.51 20.59 -4.17
N LEU A 97 9.68 20.16 -4.64
CA LEU A 97 10.01 18.75 -4.76
C LEU A 97 10.41 18.13 -3.42
N GLU A 98 11.15 18.86 -2.58
CA GLU A 98 11.45 18.51 -1.19
C GLU A 98 10.17 18.28 -0.39
N GLN A 99 9.21 19.21 -0.51
CA GLN A 99 7.92 19.10 0.17
C GLN A 99 7.19 17.82 -0.27
N LYS A 100 7.13 17.55 -1.58
CA LYS A 100 6.49 16.33 -2.09
C LYS A 100 7.21 15.05 -1.64
N ASN A 101 8.54 15.07 -1.55
CA ASN A 101 9.35 13.95 -1.04
C ASN A 101 8.98 13.67 0.42
N SER A 102 8.92 14.72 1.24
CA SER A 102 8.52 14.66 2.64
C SER A 102 7.08 14.17 2.82
N ASP A 103 6.14 14.70 2.02
CA ASP A 103 4.72 14.31 2.08
C ASP A 103 4.52 12.83 1.77
N LEU A 104 5.20 12.29 0.75
CA LEU A 104 5.12 10.86 0.42
C LEU A 104 5.75 9.99 1.52
N LYS A 105 6.86 10.42 2.10
CA LYS A 105 7.47 9.73 3.24
C LYS A 105 6.50 9.67 4.43
N MET A 106 5.85 10.79 4.77
CA MET A 106 4.83 10.84 5.82
C MET A 106 3.60 10.00 5.48
N LYS A 107 3.11 10.05 4.23
CA LYS A 107 1.97 9.26 3.76
C LYS A 107 2.22 7.76 3.94
N MET A 108 3.43 7.28 3.62
CA MET A 108 3.80 5.87 3.81
C MET A 108 3.98 5.52 5.29
N ALA A 109 4.62 6.38 6.07
CA ALA A 109 4.86 6.16 7.51
C ALA A 109 3.55 6.12 8.32
N ASN A 110 2.56 6.92 7.92
CA ASN A 110 1.27 7.03 8.59
C ASN A 110 0.23 6.02 8.08
N TYR A 111 0.56 5.21 7.07
CA TYR A 111 -0.34 4.18 6.58
C TYR A 111 -0.60 3.15 7.69
N LYS A 112 -1.88 2.86 7.91
CA LYS A 112 -2.35 1.85 8.87
C LYS A 112 -3.07 0.76 8.12
N GLU A 113 -2.95 -0.47 8.61
CA GLU A 113 -3.66 -1.61 8.03
C GLU A 113 -5.18 -1.39 8.05
N GLN A 114 -5.79 -1.42 6.87
CA GLN A 114 -7.22 -1.17 6.66
C GLN A 114 -7.88 -2.25 5.79
N GLY A 115 -7.20 -3.40 5.65
CA GLY A 115 -7.64 -4.51 4.81
C GLY A 115 -7.15 -4.40 3.36
N LYS A 116 -7.26 -5.52 2.62
CA LYS A 116 -6.67 -5.70 1.27
C LYS A 116 -7.21 -4.72 0.23
N GLU A 117 -8.51 -4.42 0.22
CA GLU A 117 -9.09 -3.51 -0.76
C GLU A 117 -8.58 -2.07 -0.62
N ASN A 118 -8.54 -1.56 0.62
CA ASN A 118 -8.03 -0.22 0.91
C ASN A 118 -6.53 -0.12 0.64
N TRP A 119 -5.80 -1.22 0.86
CA TRP A 119 -4.40 -1.32 0.51
C TRP A 119 -4.14 -1.18 -0.97
N GLU A 120 -4.86 -1.93 -1.82
CA GLU A 120 -4.64 -1.87 -3.26
C GLU A 120 -4.93 -0.47 -3.83
N LYS A 121 -5.99 0.20 -3.33
CA LYS A 121 -6.29 1.60 -3.69
C LYS A 121 -5.17 2.53 -3.25
N PHE A 122 -4.74 2.42 -1.99
CA PHE A 122 -3.63 3.21 -1.46
C PHE A 122 -2.34 3.00 -2.28
N LYS A 123 -1.98 1.75 -2.54
CA LYS A 123 -0.76 1.36 -3.27
C LYS A 123 -0.77 1.92 -4.69
N ALA A 124 -1.89 1.84 -5.40
CA ALA A 124 -2.04 2.38 -6.74
C ALA A 124 -1.81 3.91 -6.77
N ASP A 125 -2.51 4.64 -5.90
CA ASP A 125 -2.39 6.10 -5.81
C ASP A 125 -0.99 6.53 -5.37
N PHE A 126 -0.42 5.81 -4.39
CA PHE A 126 0.91 6.07 -3.86
C PHE A 126 1.99 5.87 -4.93
N ASN A 127 1.95 4.75 -5.66
CA ASN A 127 2.91 4.46 -6.73
C ASN A 127 2.83 5.49 -7.85
N LYS A 128 1.63 5.92 -8.23
CA LYS A 128 1.45 7.00 -9.21
C LYS A 128 2.15 8.29 -8.76
N SER A 129 1.92 8.72 -7.52
CA SER A 129 2.58 9.92 -6.98
C SER A 129 4.10 9.76 -6.92
N LEU A 130 4.59 8.58 -6.55
CA LEU A 130 6.01 8.27 -6.46
C LEU A 130 6.69 8.31 -7.83
N ASP A 131 6.03 7.82 -8.88
CA ASP A 131 6.54 7.84 -10.25
C ASP A 131 6.49 9.24 -10.87
N GLU A 132 5.44 10.02 -10.60
CA GLU A 132 5.37 11.43 -10.98
C GLU A 132 6.51 12.24 -10.35
N LEU A 133 6.79 11.99 -9.06
CA LEU A 133 7.89 12.62 -8.35
C LEU A 133 9.26 12.23 -8.96
N ALA A 134 9.48 10.94 -9.21
CA ALA A 134 10.71 10.45 -9.83
C ALA A 134 10.94 11.05 -11.23
N LYS A 135 9.88 11.24 -12.04
CA LYS A 135 9.96 11.92 -13.34
C LYS A 135 10.37 13.39 -13.19
N ALA A 136 9.81 14.09 -12.20
CA ALA A 136 10.18 15.47 -11.94
C ALA A 136 11.66 15.63 -11.54
N PHE A 137 12.18 14.72 -10.71
CA PHE A 137 13.61 14.67 -10.36
C PHE A 137 14.52 14.34 -11.54
N LYS A 138 14.12 13.39 -12.39
CA LYS A 138 14.85 13.13 -13.65
C LYS A 138 14.91 14.37 -14.54
N GLY A 139 13.86 15.19 -14.57
CA GLY A 139 13.87 16.48 -15.25
C GLY A 139 14.97 17.43 -14.76
N LEU A 140 15.18 17.49 -13.44
CA LEU A 140 16.30 18.25 -12.85
C LEU A 140 17.67 17.69 -13.23
N ALA A 141 17.80 16.36 -13.27
CA ALA A 141 19.03 15.70 -13.67
C ALA A 141 19.37 15.91 -15.16
N VAL A 142 18.36 16.03 -16.04
CA VAL A 142 18.50 16.13 -17.51
C VAL A 142 18.66 17.57 -18.02
N LEU A 143 18.39 18.61 -17.22
CA LEU A 143 18.77 20.01 -17.54
C LEU A 143 20.28 20.19 -17.84
N ASN A 144 21.06 19.12 -17.74
CA ASN A 144 22.48 18.96 -18.00
C ASN A 144 22.89 18.81 -19.49
N THR A 145 21.96 18.81 -20.46
CA THR A 145 22.30 18.52 -21.89
C THR A 145 21.96 19.60 -22.91
N LYS A 146 21.62 20.83 -22.49
CA LYS A 146 21.42 21.97 -23.41
C LYS A 146 22.18 23.20 -22.97
#